data_AF-A0A959CFJ4-F1
#
_entry.id   AF-A0A959CFJ4-F1
#
_cell.length_a   1.000
_cell.length_b   1.000
_cell.length_c   1.000
_cell.angle_alpha   90.00
_cell.angle_beta   90.00
_cell.angle_gamma   90.00
#
_symmetry.space_group_name_H-M   'P 1'
#
loop_
_entity.id
_entity.type
_entity.pdbx_description
1 polymer ?
#
loop_
_entity_poly.entity_id
_entity_poly.type
_entity_poly.pdbx_seq_one_letter_code
_entity_poly.pdbx_strand_id
1 'polypeptide(L)'
;MHSTTLVEVVRALGKRDRAELMQWVGSSFVNRRPEVTRLCKYLCQHVPMSDQPDSSSPLSKEEVYRHAFPEQRIYDGPRMRHTISYLFKALKNWVAWKEWKQDETLTQLYLCKALRKKVGERVFKKEFRALTLAPVTRQSIDYHLAQYQIRFEKWEAEHRAGIKETDQLMAASASFGAFVAASALRHGCAALDKSGAADFEPESIYYLPETIGMVSGGAFGDIPAVQIYYYCYRIMEEGKDNQFSSLKILLAKNSDLFPAEEMRDVYMVAINFCIRRLNTGARAYVREAFDLYRNGLEQGIMLDHGRMTKSTYQNIMQLALALNEWAWARQFLDDYRQTLAPGERHNAYHFNLAMWYFRKKEYEAA
;
A
#
# COMPACT_ATOMS: atom_id res chain seq x y z
N MET A 1 -27.91 -7.70 9.49
CA MET A 1 -26.80 -8.55 8.97
C MET A 1 -25.48 -7.76 8.81
N HIS A 2 -25.36 -6.59 9.46
CA HIS A 2 -24.41 -5.53 9.11
C HIS A 2 -22.95 -5.78 9.49
N SER A 3 -22.69 -6.72 10.39
CA SER A 3 -21.35 -7.03 10.91
C SER A 3 -20.78 -8.34 10.36
N THR A 4 -21.18 -8.74 9.16
CA THR A 4 -20.51 -9.87 8.50
C THR A 4 -19.41 -9.33 7.61
N THR A 5 -18.22 -9.95 7.65
CA THR A 5 -17.05 -9.60 6.81
C THR A 5 -17.41 -9.53 5.32
N LEU A 6 -18.40 -10.31 4.87
CA LEU A 6 -18.94 -10.24 3.53
C LEU A 6 -19.52 -8.85 3.19
N VAL A 7 -20.32 -8.27 4.09
CA VAL A 7 -20.96 -6.96 3.90
C VAL A 7 -19.92 -5.85 3.91
N GLU A 8 -18.90 -5.96 4.77
CA GLU A 8 -17.77 -5.01 4.81
C GLU A 8 -17.02 -4.97 3.48
N VAL A 9 -16.68 -6.12 2.91
CA VAL A 9 -16.01 -6.17 1.61
C VAL A 9 -16.91 -5.60 0.51
N VAL A 10 -18.20 -5.95 0.47
CA VAL A 10 -19.14 -5.42 -0.54
C VAL A 10 -19.33 -3.90 -0.41
N ARG A 11 -19.33 -3.37 0.82
CA ARG A 11 -19.41 -1.93 1.09
C ARG A 11 -18.21 -1.17 0.51
N ALA A 12 -17.01 -1.77 0.56
CA ALA A 12 -15.80 -1.21 -0.03
C ALA A 12 -15.80 -1.20 -1.57
N LEU A 13 -16.65 -2.00 -2.23
CA LEU A 13 -16.69 -2.07 -3.70
C LEU A 13 -17.48 -0.91 -4.32
N GLY A 14 -16.85 -0.23 -5.27
CA GLY A 14 -17.49 0.78 -6.12
C GLY A 14 -18.48 0.19 -7.15
N LYS A 15 -19.12 1.07 -7.93
CA LYS A 15 -20.14 0.68 -8.93
C LYS A 15 -19.64 -0.33 -9.96
N ARG A 16 -18.47 -0.06 -10.55
CA ARG A 16 -17.85 -0.93 -11.56
C ARG A 16 -17.53 -2.31 -10.99
N ASP A 17 -16.92 -2.32 -9.81
CA ASP A 17 -16.52 -3.51 -9.08
C ASP A 17 -17.69 -4.42 -8.74
N ARG A 18 -18.81 -3.86 -8.29
CA ARG A 18 -20.04 -4.61 -8.05
C ARG A 18 -20.60 -5.23 -9.33
N ALA A 19 -20.54 -4.52 -10.46
CA ALA A 19 -20.99 -5.05 -11.74
C ALA A 19 -20.13 -6.25 -12.20
N GLU A 20 -18.81 -6.13 -12.11
CA GLU A 20 -17.86 -7.20 -12.43
C GLU A 20 -18.02 -8.40 -11.48
N LEU A 21 -18.21 -8.16 -10.18
CA LEU A 21 -18.46 -9.21 -9.20
C LEU A 21 -19.75 -9.98 -9.51
N MET A 22 -20.83 -9.29 -9.88
CA MET A 22 -22.09 -9.95 -10.25
C MET A 22 -21.92 -10.84 -11.49
N GLN A 23 -21.12 -10.41 -12.48
CA GLN A 23 -20.80 -11.24 -13.65
C GLN A 23 -19.95 -12.46 -13.25
N TRP A 24 -18.96 -12.27 -12.39
CA TRP A 24 -18.11 -13.35 -11.88
C TRP A 24 -18.92 -14.42 -11.14
N VAL A 25 -19.76 -14.00 -10.17
CA VAL A 25 -20.60 -14.93 -9.39
C VAL A 25 -21.71 -15.54 -10.25
N GLY A 26 -22.15 -14.85 -11.30
CA GLY A 26 -23.10 -15.38 -12.29
C GLY A 26 -22.51 -16.44 -13.22
N SER A 27 -21.18 -16.57 -13.30
CA SER A 27 -20.51 -17.54 -14.16
C SER A 27 -20.66 -18.97 -13.64
N SER A 28 -21.07 -19.90 -14.52
CA SER A 28 -21.20 -21.33 -14.23
C SER A 28 -19.86 -22.02 -13.91
N PHE A 29 -18.74 -21.38 -14.26
CA PHE A 29 -17.40 -21.82 -13.88
C PHE A 29 -17.12 -21.57 -12.39
N VAL A 30 -17.64 -20.46 -11.85
CA VAL A 30 -17.41 -20.02 -10.46
C VAL A 30 -18.47 -20.58 -9.52
N ASN A 31 -19.74 -20.51 -9.95
CA ASN A 31 -20.88 -20.85 -9.12
C ASN A 31 -22.02 -21.41 -9.98
N ARG A 32 -22.62 -22.52 -9.51
CA ARG A 32 -23.80 -23.14 -10.14
C ARG A 32 -25.07 -23.00 -9.29
N ARG A 33 -24.97 -22.39 -8.11
CA ARG A 33 -26.07 -22.24 -7.14
C ARG A 33 -26.82 -20.94 -7.37
N PRO A 34 -28.09 -20.96 -7.82
CA PRO A 34 -28.85 -19.74 -8.09
C PRO A 34 -29.03 -18.84 -6.87
N GLU A 35 -29.14 -19.42 -5.67
CA GLU A 35 -29.28 -18.68 -4.41
C GLU A 35 -28.06 -17.81 -4.09
N VAL A 36 -26.85 -18.24 -4.46
CA VAL A 36 -25.61 -17.49 -4.27
C VAL A 36 -25.58 -16.27 -5.19
N THR A 37 -26.00 -16.43 -6.44
CA THR A 37 -26.10 -15.34 -7.42
C THR A 37 -27.15 -14.31 -7.00
N ARG A 38 -28.32 -14.76 -6.54
CA ARG A 38 -29.37 -13.86 -6.00
C ARG A 38 -28.88 -13.08 -4.78
N LEU A 39 -28.20 -13.75 -3.84
CA LEU A 39 -27.63 -13.10 -2.67
C LEU A 39 -26.59 -12.04 -3.06
N CYS A 40 -25.69 -12.34 -4.01
CA CYS A 40 -24.70 -11.40 -4.51
C CYS A 40 -25.34 -10.14 -5.08
N LYS A 41 -26.32 -10.32 -5.97
CA LYS A 41 -27.08 -9.23 -6.59
C LYS A 41 -27.76 -8.36 -5.54
N TYR A 42 -28.45 -8.99 -4.59
CA TYR A 42 -29.16 -8.28 -3.52
C TYR A 42 -28.20 -7.40 -2.69
N LEU A 43 -27.07 -7.96 -2.24
CA LEU A 43 -26.09 -7.23 -1.46
C LEU A 43 -25.46 -6.08 -2.26
N CYS A 44 -25.10 -6.30 -3.52
CA CYS A 44 -24.53 -5.25 -4.38
C CYS A 44 -25.50 -4.08 -4.63
N GLN A 45 -26.81 -4.30 -4.52
CA GLN A 45 -27.83 -3.28 -4.73
C GLN A 45 -28.22 -2.53 -3.45
N HIS A 46 -28.19 -3.19 -2.29
CA HIS A 46 -28.74 -2.66 -1.04
C HIS A 46 -27.70 -2.31 0.03
N VAL A 47 -26.48 -2.82 -0.06
CA VAL A 47 -25.39 -2.39 0.84
C VAL A 47 -24.88 -1.02 0.37
N PRO A 48 -24.86 0.04 1.21
CA PRO A 48 -24.31 1.33 0.81
C PRO A 48 -22.83 1.21 0.44
N MET A 49 -22.33 2.12 -0.40
CA MET A 49 -20.89 2.21 -0.69
C MET A 49 -20.19 3.02 0.42
N SER A 50 -18.89 2.82 0.62
CA SER A 50 -18.10 3.50 1.67
C SER A 50 -18.21 5.04 1.67
N ASP A 51 -18.49 5.65 0.52
CA ASP A 51 -18.59 7.11 0.38
C ASP A 51 -20.00 7.65 0.68
N GLN A 52 -20.97 6.78 0.94
CA GLN A 52 -22.35 7.16 1.23
C GLN A 52 -22.61 7.09 2.75
N PRO A 53 -23.32 8.09 3.33
CA PRO A 53 -23.74 8.00 4.74
C PRO A 53 -24.58 6.73 4.94
N ASP A 54 -24.42 6.08 6.10
CA ASP A 54 -25.13 4.85 6.47
C ASP A 54 -26.60 5.19 6.76
N SER A 55 -27.36 5.50 5.72
CA SER A 55 -28.79 5.84 5.78
C SER A 55 -29.69 4.66 5.39
N SER A 56 -29.10 3.49 5.12
CA SER A 56 -29.86 2.29 4.75
C SER A 56 -30.53 1.67 5.98
N SER A 57 -31.82 1.36 5.86
CA SER A 57 -32.52 0.52 6.83
C SER A 57 -31.74 -0.78 7.09
N PRO A 58 -31.75 -1.28 8.33
CA PRO A 58 -30.97 -2.46 8.64
C PRO A 58 -31.42 -3.66 7.80
N LEU A 59 -30.51 -4.26 7.03
CA LEU A 59 -30.65 -5.52 6.32
C LEU A 59 -31.11 -6.61 7.30
N SER A 60 -32.43 -6.87 7.32
CA SER A 60 -33.04 -7.96 8.07
C SER A 60 -32.54 -9.29 7.50
N LYS A 61 -32.24 -10.24 8.39
CA LYS A 61 -31.79 -11.58 7.98
C LYS A 61 -32.87 -12.29 7.18
N GLU A 62 -34.12 -12.05 7.55
CA GLU A 62 -35.33 -12.62 6.96
C GLU A 62 -35.60 -12.02 5.56
N GLU A 63 -35.35 -10.72 5.36
CA GLU A 63 -35.43 -10.08 4.04
C GLU A 63 -34.37 -10.59 3.08
N VAL A 64 -33.12 -10.64 3.53
CA VAL A 64 -32.00 -11.15 2.74
C VAL A 64 -32.24 -12.62 2.37
N TYR A 65 -32.73 -13.42 3.32
CA TYR A 65 -33.06 -14.82 3.10
C TYR A 65 -34.17 -14.99 2.05
N ARG A 66 -35.26 -14.22 2.15
CA ARG A 66 -36.37 -14.26 1.17
C ARG A 66 -35.92 -13.94 -0.26
N HIS A 67 -34.94 -13.05 -0.43
CA HIS A 67 -34.34 -12.77 -1.73
C HIS A 67 -33.43 -13.90 -2.24
N ALA A 68 -32.62 -14.48 -1.36
CA ALA A 68 -31.77 -15.61 -1.73
C ALA A 68 -32.60 -16.88 -2.05
N PHE A 69 -33.72 -17.08 -1.37
CA PHE A 69 -34.59 -18.27 -1.46
C PHE A 69 -36.07 -17.88 -1.69
N PRO A 70 -36.45 -17.44 -2.90
CA PRO A 70 -37.83 -17.01 -3.17
C PRO A 70 -38.86 -18.14 -2.99
N GLU A 71 -38.45 -19.38 -3.19
CA GLU A 71 -39.28 -20.59 -3.07
C GLU A 71 -39.47 -21.06 -1.62
N GLN A 72 -38.58 -20.68 -0.71
CA GLN A 72 -38.65 -21.07 0.70
C GLN A 72 -38.58 -19.79 1.54
N ARG A 73 -39.73 -19.29 1.99
CA ARG A 73 -39.82 -18.00 2.70
C ARG A 73 -39.54 -18.09 4.20
N ILE A 74 -39.62 -19.29 4.78
CA ILE A 74 -39.31 -19.51 6.20
C ILE A 74 -37.79 -19.52 6.38
N TYR A 75 -37.29 -18.65 7.25
CA TYR A 75 -35.87 -18.49 7.49
C TYR A 75 -35.20 -19.79 7.97
N ASP A 76 -34.16 -20.21 7.23
CA ASP A 76 -33.30 -21.35 7.57
C ASP A 76 -31.86 -20.85 7.78
N GLY A 77 -31.46 -20.76 9.05
CA GLY A 77 -30.14 -20.28 9.45
C GLY A 77 -28.98 -21.10 8.87
N PRO A 78 -28.95 -22.44 9.03
CA PRO A 78 -27.95 -23.31 8.41
C PRO A 78 -27.81 -23.11 6.90
N ARG A 79 -28.92 -23.11 6.15
CA ARG A 79 -28.91 -22.95 4.69
C ARG A 79 -28.41 -21.57 4.27
N MET A 80 -28.78 -20.53 5.02
CA MET A 80 -28.30 -19.17 4.80
C MET A 80 -26.79 -19.07 5.03
N ARG A 81 -26.28 -19.60 6.15
CA ARG A 81 -24.84 -19.61 6.45
C ARG A 81 -24.03 -20.33 5.38
N HIS A 82 -24.52 -21.47 4.89
CA HIS A 82 -23.90 -22.17 3.78
C HIS A 82 -23.81 -21.25 2.55
N THR A 83 -24.91 -20.62 2.15
CA THR A 83 -24.95 -19.72 0.98
C THR A 83 -24.01 -18.52 1.11
N ILE A 84 -23.96 -17.90 2.28
CA ILE A 84 -22.99 -16.84 2.61
C ILE A 84 -21.56 -17.36 2.44
N SER A 85 -21.25 -18.58 2.90
CA SER A 85 -19.93 -19.17 2.76
C SER A 85 -19.52 -19.37 1.29
N TYR A 86 -20.42 -19.86 0.43
CA TYR A 86 -20.15 -19.97 -1.02
C TYR A 86 -19.96 -18.61 -1.67
N LEU A 87 -20.82 -17.65 -1.36
CA LEU A 87 -20.68 -16.29 -1.89
C LEU A 87 -19.34 -15.68 -1.46
N PHE A 88 -18.98 -15.84 -0.18
CA PHE A 88 -17.75 -15.26 0.33
C PHE A 88 -16.51 -15.93 -0.27
N LYS A 89 -16.54 -17.24 -0.53
CA LYS A 89 -15.50 -17.92 -1.29
C LYS A 89 -15.37 -17.35 -2.71
N ALA A 90 -16.48 -17.15 -3.41
CA ALA A 90 -16.48 -16.59 -4.76
C ALA A 90 -15.95 -15.14 -4.78
N LEU A 91 -16.35 -14.33 -3.79
CA LEU A 91 -15.88 -12.96 -3.60
C LEU A 91 -14.37 -12.93 -3.35
N LYS A 92 -13.85 -13.74 -2.42
CA LYS A 92 -12.40 -13.81 -2.14
C LYS A 92 -11.59 -14.16 -3.39
N ASN A 93 -12.07 -15.13 -4.17
CA ASN A 93 -11.42 -15.52 -5.42
C ASN A 93 -11.44 -14.39 -6.46
N TRP A 94 -12.55 -13.66 -6.55
CA TRP A 94 -12.67 -12.52 -7.46
C TRP A 94 -11.74 -11.37 -7.07
N VAL A 95 -11.69 -11.01 -5.79
CA VAL A 95 -10.79 -9.96 -5.28
C VAL A 95 -9.34 -10.33 -5.59
N ALA A 96 -8.92 -11.56 -5.28
CA ALA A 96 -7.57 -12.04 -5.57
C ALA A 96 -7.26 -12.06 -7.08
N TRP A 97 -8.19 -12.52 -7.90
CA TRP A 97 -8.03 -12.52 -9.36
C TRP A 97 -7.93 -11.10 -9.92
N LYS A 98 -8.74 -10.17 -9.41
CA LYS A 98 -8.75 -8.79 -9.85
C LYS A 98 -7.44 -8.07 -9.52
N GLU A 99 -6.94 -8.28 -8.31
CA GLU A 99 -5.63 -7.75 -7.89
C GLU A 99 -4.51 -8.30 -8.78
N TRP A 100 -4.45 -9.63 -8.93
CA TRP A 100 -3.47 -10.29 -9.79
C TRP A 100 -3.51 -9.79 -11.23
N LYS A 101 -4.71 -9.61 -11.80
CA LYS A 101 -4.90 -9.17 -13.19
C LYS A 101 -4.49 -7.72 -13.43
N GLN A 102 -4.50 -6.86 -12.41
CA GLN A 102 -4.05 -5.48 -12.53
C GLN A 102 -2.52 -5.37 -12.64
N ASP A 103 -1.79 -6.34 -12.10
CA ASP A 103 -0.35 -6.44 -12.29
C ASP A 103 -0.04 -7.18 -13.60
N GLU A 104 0.14 -6.40 -14.68
CA GLU A 104 0.46 -6.91 -16.01
C GLU A 104 1.77 -7.74 -16.02
N THR A 105 2.78 -7.31 -15.26
CA THR A 105 4.08 -7.98 -15.21
C THR A 105 3.94 -9.35 -14.56
N LEU A 106 3.30 -9.40 -13.39
CA LEU A 106 3.08 -10.64 -12.67
C LEU A 106 2.16 -11.59 -13.45
N THR A 107 1.09 -11.06 -14.04
CA THR A 107 0.16 -11.83 -14.90
C THR A 107 0.91 -12.50 -16.05
N GLN A 108 1.74 -11.73 -16.77
CA GLN A 108 2.51 -12.24 -17.91
C GLN A 108 3.61 -13.22 -17.48
N LEU A 109 4.24 -13.01 -16.31
CA LEU A 109 5.18 -13.98 -15.74
C LEU A 109 4.50 -15.32 -15.44
N TYR A 110 3.31 -15.33 -14.84
CA TYR A 110 2.57 -16.56 -14.58
C TYR A 110 2.10 -17.24 -15.87
N LEU A 111 1.75 -16.48 -16.91
CA LEU A 111 1.51 -17.01 -18.25
C LEU A 111 2.75 -17.72 -18.79
N CYS A 112 3.93 -17.07 -18.74
CA CYS A 112 5.18 -17.67 -19.18
C CYS A 112 5.50 -18.98 -18.44
N LYS A 113 5.36 -18.98 -17.10
CA LYS A 113 5.51 -20.17 -16.25
C LYS A 113 4.58 -21.29 -16.68
N ALA A 114 3.30 -20.98 -16.96
CA ALA A 114 2.33 -21.96 -17.39
C ALA A 114 2.64 -22.53 -18.78
N LEU A 115 3.03 -21.69 -19.74
CA LEU A 115 3.38 -22.09 -21.10
C LEU A 115 4.62 -22.97 -21.14
N ARG A 116 5.68 -22.61 -20.40
CA ARG A 116 6.89 -23.44 -20.26
C ARG A 116 6.55 -24.83 -19.72
N LYS A 117 5.64 -24.91 -18.74
CA LYS A 117 5.24 -26.18 -18.11
C LYS A 117 4.33 -27.05 -18.98
N LYS A 118 3.48 -26.45 -19.82
CA LYS A 118 2.33 -27.16 -20.43
C LYS A 118 2.24 -27.16 -21.96
N VAL A 119 2.84 -26.17 -22.64
CA VAL A 119 2.55 -25.91 -24.08
C VAL A 119 3.81 -26.03 -24.97
N GLY A 120 5.00 -25.88 -24.39
CA GLY A 120 6.27 -26.07 -25.09
C GLY A 120 6.97 -24.76 -25.48
N GLU A 121 8.20 -24.90 -25.95
CA GLU A 121 9.20 -23.82 -25.95
C GLU A 121 8.91 -22.69 -26.95
N ARG A 122 8.29 -22.98 -28.09
CA ARG A 122 8.00 -21.97 -29.13
C ARG A 122 7.02 -20.90 -28.64
N VAL A 123 5.93 -21.32 -28.01
CA VAL A 123 4.90 -20.40 -27.50
C VAL A 123 5.44 -19.63 -26.29
N PHE A 124 6.17 -20.30 -25.40
CA PHE A 124 6.88 -19.67 -24.30
C PHE A 124 7.82 -18.56 -24.80
N LYS A 125 8.72 -18.85 -25.75
CA LYS A 125 9.68 -17.87 -26.28
C LYS A 125 9.01 -16.64 -26.87
N LYS A 126 7.85 -16.80 -27.53
CA LYS A 126 7.08 -15.69 -28.08
C LYS A 126 6.55 -14.78 -26.96
N GLU A 127 5.83 -15.35 -26.00
CA GLU A 127 5.22 -14.57 -24.90
C GLU A 127 6.30 -14.00 -23.96
N PHE A 128 7.40 -14.71 -23.76
CA PHE A 128 8.52 -14.25 -22.94
C PHE A 128 9.27 -13.08 -23.59
N ARG A 129 9.36 -13.00 -24.92
CA ARG A 129 9.90 -11.80 -25.59
C ARG A 129 8.99 -10.59 -25.42
N ALA A 130 7.68 -10.82 -25.31
CA ALA A 130 6.72 -9.78 -25.01
C ALA A 130 6.68 -9.41 -23.52
N LEU A 131 7.32 -10.20 -22.64
CA LEU A 131 7.50 -9.88 -21.23
C LEU A 131 8.56 -8.78 -21.12
N THR A 132 8.17 -7.59 -21.54
CA THR A 132 8.81 -6.37 -21.12
C THR A 132 8.51 -6.21 -19.65
N LEU A 133 9.55 -6.02 -18.85
CA LEU A 133 9.37 -5.39 -17.55
C LEU A 133 8.52 -4.15 -17.78
N ALA A 134 7.41 -4.01 -17.04
CA ALA A 134 6.73 -2.73 -16.97
C ALA A 134 7.80 -1.64 -16.81
N PRO A 135 7.65 -0.48 -17.49
CA PRO A 135 8.68 0.53 -17.53
C PRO A 135 9.23 0.80 -16.13
N VAL A 136 10.52 1.16 -16.07
CA VAL A 136 11.38 1.44 -14.89
C VAL A 136 10.76 2.39 -13.82
N THR A 137 9.53 2.84 -14.07
CA THR A 137 8.62 3.57 -13.18
C THR A 137 8.49 3.03 -11.76
N ARG A 138 8.82 1.76 -11.47
CA ARG A 138 8.88 1.26 -10.09
C ARG A 138 10.15 0.44 -9.85
N GLN A 139 10.98 0.84 -8.89
CA GLN A 139 12.17 0.14 -8.40
C GLN A 139 12.03 -0.24 -6.92
N SER A 140 10.81 -0.60 -6.51
CA SER A 140 10.51 -1.08 -5.16
C SER A 140 11.13 -2.44 -4.85
N ILE A 141 10.97 -2.91 -3.61
CA ILE A 141 11.34 -4.28 -3.22
C ILE A 141 10.70 -5.33 -4.14
N ASP A 142 9.40 -5.18 -4.42
CA ASP A 142 8.64 -6.12 -5.26
C ASP A 142 9.15 -6.12 -6.71
N TYR A 143 9.64 -4.99 -7.21
CA TYR A 143 10.28 -4.93 -8.52
C TYR A 143 11.53 -5.83 -8.57
N HIS A 144 12.39 -5.78 -7.55
CA HIS A 144 13.59 -6.63 -7.50
C HIS A 144 13.23 -8.12 -7.38
N LEU A 145 12.14 -8.45 -6.66
CA LEU A 145 11.61 -9.81 -6.62
C LEU A 145 11.11 -10.26 -8.01
N ALA A 146 10.33 -9.43 -8.70
CA ALA A 146 9.84 -9.72 -10.03
C ALA A 146 11.00 -9.92 -11.03
N GLN A 147 11.99 -9.04 -10.99
CA GLN A 147 13.23 -9.14 -11.78
C GLN A 147 13.95 -10.46 -11.57
N TYR A 148 14.13 -10.86 -10.31
CA TYR A 148 14.71 -12.16 -9.99
C TYR A 148 13.89 -13.29 -10.62
N GLN A 149 12.57 -13.31 -10.42
CA GLN A 149 11.72 -14.39 -10.93
C GLN A 149 11.72 -14.47 -12.46
N ILE A 150 11.73 -13.33 -13.16
CA ILE A 150 11.77 -13.27 -14.62
C ILE A 150 13.11 -13.78 -15.14
N ARG A 151 14.22 -13.28 -14.58
CA ARG A 151 15.58 -13.68 -15.00
C ARG A 151 15.85 -15.14 -14.70
N PHE A 152 15.38 -15.63 -13.56
CA PHE A 152 15.51 -17.03 -13.20
C PHE A 152 14.67 -17.95 -14.11
N GLU A 153 13.44 -17.54 -14.45
CA GLU A 153 12.60 -18.25 -15.43
C GLU A 153 13.27 -18.34 -16.81
N LYS A 154 13.94 -17.25 -17.23
CA LYS A 154 14.74 -17.23 -18.47
C LYS A 154 15.88 -18.22 -18.42
N TRP A 155 16.67 -18.17 -17.35
CA TRP A 155 17.79 -19.08 -17.15
C TRP A 155 17.33 -20.55 -17.13
N GLU A 156 16.23 -20.88 -16.45
CA GLU A 156 15.67 -22.24 -16.47
C GLU A 156 15.33 -22.71 -17.90
N ALA A 157 14.77 -21.82 -18.73
CA ALA A 157 14.44 -22.16 -20.11
C ALA A 157 15.70 -22.36 -20.97
N GLU A 158 16.70 -21.48 -20.84
CA GLU A 158 17.99 -21.57 -21.55
C GLU A 158 18.76 -22.84 -21.14
N HIS A 159 18.81 -23.12 -19.85
CA HIS A 159 19.46 -24.31 -19.31
C HIS A 159 18.83 -25.60 -19.84
N ARG A 160 17.49 -25.68 -19.90
CA ARG A 160 16.77 -26.81 -20.50
C ARG A 160 17.02 -26.95 -22.00
N ALA A 161 17.27 -25.84 -22.70
CA ALA A 161 17.65 -25.83 -24.10
C ALA A 161 19.14 -26.18 -24.33
N GLY A 162 19.90 -26.50 -23.28
CA GLY A 162 21.32 -26.86 -23.36
C GLY A 162 22.29 -25.68 -23.47
N ILE A 163 21.81 -24.44 -23.26
CA ILE A 163 22.65 -23.25 -23.24
C ILE A 163 23.44 -23.21 -21.93
N LYS A 164 24.77 -22.99 -22.03
CA LYS A 164 25.70 -23.04 -20.89
C LYS A 164 26.09 -21.66 -20.31
N GLU A 165 25.56 -20.58 -20.88
CA GLU A 165 25.83 -19.22 -20.41
C GLU A 165 25.28 -18.98 -19.00
N THR A 166 26.01 -18.22 -18.19
CA THR A 166 25.66 -17.95 -16.78
C THR A 166 25.18 -16.52 -16.54
N ASP A 167 25.16 -15.66 -17.57
CA ASP A 167 24.81 -14.24 -17.44
C ASP A 167 23.41 -14.04 -16.83
N GLN A 168 22.42 -14.83 -17.25
CA GLN A 168 21.08 -14.76 -16.70
C GLN A 168 21.02 -15.21 -15.24
N LEU A 169 21.79 -16.23 -14.87
CA LEU A 169 21.89 -16.68 -13.48
C LEU A 169 22.53 -15.60 -12.60
N MET A 170 23.62 -14.99 -13.06
CA MET A 170 24.30 -13.91 -12.33
C MET A 170 23.40 -12.70 -12.17
N ALA A 171 22.66 -12.32 -13.21
CA ALA A 171 21.74 -11.20 -13.14
C ALA A 171 20.49 -11.51 -12.28
N ALA A 172 20.02 -12.76 -12.28
CA ALA A 172 18.99 -13.22 -11.35
C ALA A 172 19.49 -13.13 -9.91
N SER A 173 20.71 -13.62 -9.64
CA SER A 173 21.37 -13.55 -8.33
C SER A 173 21.52 -12.11 -7.84
N ALA A 174 21.94 -11.18 -8.70
CA ALA A 174 22.04 -9.76 -8.35
C ALA A 174 20.66 -9.16 -7.97
N SER A 175 19.60 -9.49 -8.72
CA SER A 175 18.24 -9.04 -8.42
C SER A 175 17.73 -9.64 -7.10
N PHE A 176 18.05 -10.91 -6.84
CA PHE A 176 17.76 -11.57 -5.58
C PHE A 176 18.48 -10.91 -4.40
N GLY A 177 19.77 -10.58 -4.57
CA GLY A 177 20.56 -9.87 -3.57
C GLY A 177 19.95 -8.51 -3.22
N ALA A 178 19.54 -7.73 -4.23
CA ALA A 178 18.87 -6.44 -4.00
C ALA A 178 17.54 -6.60 -3.25
N PHE A 179 16.73 -7.60 -3.62
CA PHE A 179 15.48 -7.92 -2.94
C PHE A 179 15.72 -8.30 -1.47
N VAL A 180 16.68 -9.19 -1.20
CA VAL A 180 17.02 -9.64 0.17
C VAL A 180 17.54 -8.47 1.00
N ALA A 181 18.47 -7.67 0.45
CA ALA A 181 19.06 -6.54 1.15
C ALA A 181 18.00 -5.51 1.55
N ALA A 182 17.16 -5.07 0.60
CA ALA A 182 16.11 -4.10 0.89
C ALA A 182 15.07 -4.65 1.87
N SER A 183 14.72 -5.94 1.76
CA SER A 183 13.78 -6.60 2.69
C SER A 183 14.33 -6.71 4.11
N ALA A 184 15.60 -7.12 4.26
CA ALA A 184 16.25 -7.23 5.57
C ALA A 184 16.29 -5.87 6.28
N LEU A 185 16.67 -4.81 5.55
CA LEU A 185 16.68 -3.43 6.07
C LEU A 185 15.27 -2.94 6.45
N ARG A 186 14.25 -3.22 5.63
CA ARG A 186 12.86 -2.89 5.94
C ARG A 186 12.36 -3.63 7.19
N HIS A 187 12.71 -4.91 7.34
CA HIS A 187 12.38 -5.67 8.55
C HIS A 187 13.08 -5.10 9.79
N GLY A 188 14.35 -4.72 9.67
CA GLY A 188 15.08 -4.01 10.72
C GLY A 188 14.38 -2.72 11.15
N CYS A 189 13.94 -1.90 10.18
CA CYS A 189 13.15 -0.70 10.47
C CYS A 189 11.86 -1.02 11.23
N ALA A 190 11.10 -2.02 10.76
CA ALA A 190 9.84 -2.43 11.39
C ALA A 190 10.04 -3.00 12.80
N ALA A 191 11.18 -3.64 13.07
CA ALA A 191 11.52 -4.12 14.40
C ALA A 191 11.86 -2.95 15.35
N LEU A 192 12.72 -2.02 14.89
CA LEU A 192 13.09 -0.81 15.65
C LEU A 192 11.86 0.05 16.01
N ASP A 193 10.84 0.11 15.15
CA ASP A 193 9.60 0.84 15.42
C ASP A 193 8.80 0.24 16.59
N LYS A 194 8.83 -1.10 16.75
CA LYS A 194 8.03 -1.83 17.76
C LYS A 194 8.72 -1.95 19.11
N SER A 195 10.01 -2.25 19.12
CA SER A 195 10.77 -2.48 20.36
C SER A 195 11.41 -1.21 20.91
N GLY A 196 11.44 -0.13 20.13
CA GLY A 196 12.39 0.95 20.36
C GLY A 196 13.83 0.49 20.08
N ALA A 197 14.72 1.45 19.85
CA ALA A 197 16.09 1.13 19.43
C ALA A 197 16.93 0.43 20.51
N ALA A 198 16.62 0.62 21.79
CA ALA A 198 17.39 0.06 22.89
C ALA A 198 17.12 -1.44 23.15
N ASP A 199 15.93 -1.94 22.79
CA ASP A 199 15.50 -3.32 23.05
C ASP A 199 15.61 -4.22 21.80
N PHE A 200 16.18 -3.71 20.71
CA PHE A 200 16.31 -4.43 19.45
C PHE A 200 17.66 -5.14 19.33
N GLU A 201 17.63 -6.44 19.06
CA GLU A 201 18.80 -7.25 18.73
C GLU A 201 18.85 -7.52 17.21
N PRO A 202 19.74 -6.86 16.43
CA PRO A 202 19.80 -7.00 14.97
C PRO A 202 19.99 -8.44 14.47
N GLU A 203 20.68 -9.28 15.25
CA GLU A 203 20.96 -10.68 14.94
C GLU A 203 19.70 -11.54 14.87
N SER A 204 18.58 -11.08 15.45
CA SER A 204 17.28 -11.75 15.35
C SER A 204 16.67 -11.68 13.94
N ILE A 205 17.10 -10.72 13.12
CA ILE A 205 16.67 -10.57 11.73
C ILE A 205 17.71 -11.20 10.81
N TYR A 206 17.33 -12.29 10.15
CA TYR A 206 18.20 -12.97 9.21
C TYR A 206 18.76 -12.03 8.14
N TYR A 207 20.08 -12.14 7.92
CA TYR A 207 20.87 -11.41 6.94
C TYR A 207 20.98 -9.89 7.17
N LEU A 208 20.38 -9.34 8.22
CA LEU A 208 20.45 -7.90 8.49
C LEU A 208 21.88 -7.42 8.82
N PRO A 209 22.64 -8.06 9.75
CA PRO A 209 24.00 -7.63 10.05
C PRO A 209 24.91 -7.67 8.82
N GLU A 210 24.84 -8.74 8.03
CA GLU A 210 25.62 -8.89 6.80
C GLU A 210 25.23 -7.85 5.75
N THR A 211 23.93 -7.58 5.60
CA THR A 211 23.42 -6.55 4.68
C THR A 211 23.94 -5.17 5.05
N ILE A 212 23.92 -4.80 6.34
CA ILE A 212 24.46 -3.52 6.82
C ILE A 212 25.95 -3.43 6.49
N GLY A 213 26.72 -4.50 6.74
CA GLY A 213 28.14 -4.58 6.40
C GLY A 213 28.40 -4.42 4.91
N MET A 214 27.63 -5.09 4.06
CA MET A 214 27.76 -4.99 2.60
C MET A 214 27.44 -3.59 2.08
N VAL A 215 26.33 -3.00 2.52
CA VAL A 215 25.90 -1.67 2.04
C VAL A 215 26.86 -0.58 2.52
N SER A 216 27.32 -0.65 3.76
CA SER A 216 28.36 0.27 4.27
C SER A 216 29.71 0.11 3.54
N GLY A 217 30.01 -1.09 3.06
CA GLY A 217 31.14 -1.37 2.17
C GLY A 217 30.95 -0.93 0.70
N GLY A 218 29.82 -0.31 0.35
CA GLY A 218 29.53 0.23 -0.98
C GLY A 218 28.72 -0.69 -1.90
N ALA A 219 28.30 -1.88 -1.43
CA ALA A 219 27.40 -2.71 -2.22
C ALA A 219 26.04 -2.04 -2.39
N PHE A 220 25.38 -2.29 -3.54
CA PHE A 220 24.05 -1.78 -3.86
C PHE A 220 23.93 -0.25 -3.89
N GLY A 221 25.03 0.48 -4.11
CA GLY A 221 25.05 1.95 -4.15
C GLY A 221 24.16 2.56 -5.24
N ASP A 222 23.89 1.80 -6.30
CA ASP A 222 23.04 2.17 -7.44
C ASP A 222 21.59 1.70 -7.30
N ILE A 223 21.23 1.00 -6.22
CA ILE A 223 19.90 0.44 -5.99
C ILE A 223 19.09 1.33 -5.03
N PRO A 224 18.12 2.13 -5.50
CA PRO A 224 17.42 3.10 -4.67
C PRO A 224 16.71 2.48 -3.47
N ALA A 225 16.05 1.32 -3.64
CA ALA A 225 15.34 0.65 -2.55
C ALA A 225 16.27 0.28 -1.39
N VAL A 226 17.43 -0.30 -1.72
CA VAL A 226 18.42 -0.68 -0.70
C VAL A 226 18.97 0.56 0.00
N GLN A 227 19.34 1.61 -0.74
CA GLN A 227 19.88 2.83 -0.15
C GLN A 227 18.86 3.56 0.73
N ILE A 228 17.61 3.68 0.28
CA ILE A 228 16.53 4.33 1.06
C ILE A 228 16.30 3.60 2.37
N TYR A 229 16.12 2.27 2.33
CA TYR A 229 15.89 1.50 3.56
C TYR A 229 17.14 1.44 4.45
N TYR A 230 18.34 1.47 3.88
CA TYR A 230 19.57 1.58 4.64
C TYR A 230 19.60 2.86 5.46
N TYR A 231 19.37 4.03 4.84
CA TYR A 231 19.37 5.28 5.59
C TYR A 231 18.18 5.39 6.56
N CYS A 232 17.01 4.83 6.24
CA CYS A 232 15.92 4.72 7.22
C CYS A 232 16.36 3.96 8.46
N TYR A 233 16.93 2.77 8.28
CA TYR A 233 17.42 1.93 9.36
C TYR A 233 18.45 2.68 10.22
N ARG A 234 19.45 3.30 9.58
CA ARG A 234 20.52 4.04 10.28
C ARG A 234 20.00 5.25 11.05
N ILE A 235 19.03 5.98 10.50
CA ILE A 235 18.36 7.10 11.19
C ILE A 235 17.58 6.62 12.42
N MET A 236 16.95 5.44 12.34
CA MET A 236 16.19 4.87 13.45
C MET A 236 17.10 4.31 14.55
N GLU A 237 18.24 3.73 14.15
CA GLU A 237 19.24 3.15 15.05
C GLU A 237 20.12 4.22 15.73
N GLU A 238 20.76 5.09 14.95
CA GLU A 238 21.77 6.02 15.46
C GLU A 238 21.29 7.47 15.57
N GLY A 239 20.28 7.85 14.76
CA GLY A 239 19.73 9.20 14.77
C GLY A 239 20.74 10.30 14.42
N LYS A 240 21.57 10.11 13.39
CA LYS A 240 22.56 11.11 12.94
C LYS A 240 22.06 11.99 11.79
N ASP A 241 22.46 13.27 11.81
CA ASP A 241 22.00 14.30 10.86
C ASP A 241 22.49 14.07 9.43
N ASN A 242 23.67 13.51 9.26
CA ASN A 242 24.23 13.19 7.94
C ASN A 242 23.42 12.09 7.23
N GLN A 243 22.91 11.10 7.97
CA GLN A 243 22.07 10.03 7.43
C GLN A 243 20.71 10.57 6.97
N PHE A 244 20.13 11.47 7.75
CA PHE A 244 18.92 12.19 7.35
C PHE A 244 19.12 12.99 6.06
N SER A 245 20.24 13.71 5.95
CA SER A 245 20.57 14.48 4.76
C SER A 245 20.67 13.59 3.51
N SER A 246 21.30 12.41 3.63
CA SER A 246 21.36 11.42 2.54
C SER A 246 19.97 10.89 2.17
N LEU A 247 19.13 10.56 3.16
CA LEU A 247 17.76 10.09 2.91
C LEU A 247 16.93 11.16 2.19
N LYS A 248 17.03 12.43 2.59
CA LYS A 248 16.32 13.54 1.96
C LYS A 248 16.68 13.68 0.47
N ILE A 249 17.96 13.56 0.12
CA ILE A 249 18.43 13.58 -1.28
C ILE A 249 17.85 12.40 -2.06
N LEU A 250 17.86 11.20 -1.46
CA LEU A 250 17.31 10.00 -2.10
C LEU A 250 15.79 10.12 -2.33
N LEU A 251 15.04 10.65 -1.36
CA LEU A 251 13.60 10.88 -1.49
C LEU A 251 13.28 11.85 -2.62
N ALA A 252 13.97 12.99 -2.68
CA ALA A 252 13.74 13.98 -3.74
C ALA A 252 14.04 13.45 -5.14
N LYS A 253 14.98 12.51 -5.28
CA LYS A 253 15.39 11.94 -6.58
C LYS A 253 14.55 10.73 -6.99
N ASN A 254 14.06 9.93 -6.03
CA ASN A 254 13.58 8.58 -6.31
C ASN A 254 12.15 8.31 -5.82
N SER A 255 11.44 9.24 -5.18
CA SER A 255 10.10 8.96 -4.62
C SER A 255 9.10 8.42 -5.64
N ASP A 256 9.18 8.90 -6.89
CA ASP A 256 8.31 8.47 -7.99
C ASP A 256 8.58 7.02 -8.45
N LEU A 257 9.70 6.42 -8.01
CA LEU A 257 10.06 5.03 -8.31
C LEU A 257 9.40 4.02 -7.37
N PHE A 258 8.53 4.43 -6.47
CA PHE A 258 7.93 3.55 -5.47
C PHE A 258 6.41 3.72 -5.43
N PRO A 259 5.67 2.68 -5.02
CA PRO A 259 4.27 2.85 -4.65
C PRO A 259 4.13 3.92 -3.54
N ALA A 260 3.10 4.76 -3.65
CA ALA A 260 2.84 5.81 -2.67
C ALA A 260 2.71 5.27 -1.23
N GLU A 261 2.10 4.09 -1.08
CA GLU A 261 1.96 3.39 0.21
C GLU A 261 3.32 3.05 0.84
N GLU A 262 4.28 2.57 0.04
CA GLU A 262 5.64 2.26 0.50
C GLU A 262 6.41 3.54 0.85
N MET A 263 6.25 4.60 0.04
CA MET A 263 6.87 5.89 0.32
C MET A 263 6.33 6.58 1.55
N ARG A 264 5.06 6.36 1.88
CA ARG A 264 4.46 6.92 3.08
C ARG A 264 5.26 6.53 4.33
N ASP A 265 5.60 5.26 4.47
CA ASP A 265 6.37 4.75 5.61
C ASP A 265 7.75 5.42 5.68
N VAL A 266 8.44 5.54 4.54
CA VAL A 266 9.77 6.17 4.46
C VAL A 266 9.72 7.65 4.79
N TYR A 267 8.73 8.39 4.27
CA TYR A 267 8.52 9.79 4.62
C TYR A 267 8.23 9.95 6.11
N MET A 268 7.43 9.06 6.70
CA MET A 268 7.13 9.10 8.13
C MET A 268 8.39 8.86 8.98
N VAL A 269 9.32 7.99 8.57
CA VAL A 269 10.63 7.85 9.24
C VAL A 269 11.40 9.17 9.23
N ALA A 270 11.51 9.83 8.07
CA ALA A 270 12.21 11.10 7.91
C ALA A 270 11.57 12.25 8.72
N ILE A 271 10.23 12.32 8.70
CA ILE A 271 9.46 13.31 9.46
C ILE A 271 9.59 13.07 10.96
N ASN A 272 9.47 11.82 11.41
CA ASN A 272 9.62 11.47 12.81
C ASN A 272 11.03 11.80 13.32
N PHE A 273 12.06 11.64 12.49
CA PHE A 273 13.41 12.12 12.81
C PHE A 273 13.43 13.64 13.03
N CYS A 274 12.84 14.42 12.14
CA CYS A 274 12.74 15.87 12.30
C CYS A 274 12.00 16.25 13.58
N ILE A 275 10.87 15.57 13.88
CA ILE A 275 10.09 15.81 15.11
C ILE A 275 10.93 15.52 16.36
N ARG A 276 11.71 14.43 16.39
CA ARG A 276 12.62 14.14 17.51
C ARG A 276 13.66 15.24 17.70
N ARG A 277 14.23 15.77 16.62
CA ARG A 277 15.15 16.92 16.66
C ARG A 277 14.47 18.21 17.12
N LEU A 278 13.21 18.44 16.74
CA LEU A 278 12.43 19.58 17.23
C LEU A 278 12.20 19.51 18.73
N ASN A 279 11.92 18.32 19.27
CA ASN A 279 11.74 18.11 20.70
C ASN A 279 13.02 18.36 21.51
N THR A 280 14.20 18.30 20.88
CA THR A 280 15.49 18.68 21.50
C THR A 280 15.81 20.18 21.31
N GLY A 281 14.87 20.97 20.77
CA GLY A 281 15.03 22.41 20.56
C GLY A 281 15.68 22.83 19.24
N ALA A 282 15.99 21.88 18.34
CA ALA A 282 16.67 22.16 17.08
C ALA A 282 15.72 22.77 16.03
N ARG A 283 15.44 24.07 16.16
CA ARG A 283 14.47 24.81 15.32
C ARG A 283 14.72 24.75 13.81
N ALA A 284 15.96 24.47 13.38
CA ALA A 284 16.28 24.29 11.96
C ALA A 284 15.41 23.19 11.30
N TYR A 285 15.00 22.18 12.07
CA TYR A 285 14.19 21.07 11.57
C TYR A 285 12.72 21.40 11.34
N VAL A 286 12.25 22.62 11.69
CA VAL A 286 10.84 23.02 11.44
C VAL A 286 10.61 23.09 9.94
N ARG A 287 11.54 23.72 9.20
CA ARG A 287 11.49 23.81 7.74
C ARG A 287 11.60 22.43 7.10
N GLU A 288 12.54 21.63 7.57
CA GLU A 288 12.79 20.27 7.07
C GLU A 288 11.54 19.38 7.16
N ALA A 289 10.89 19.34 8.33
CA ALA A 289 9.65 18.58 8.51
C ALA A 289 8.52 19.10 7.61
N PHE A 290 8.39 20.43 7.50
CA PHE A 290 7.36 21.06 6.69
C PHE A 290 7.53 20.75 5.20
N ASP A 291 8.75 20.85 4.68
CA ASP A 291 9.04 20.58 3.26
C ASP A 291 8.80 19.10 2.92
N LEU A 292 9.14 18.17 3.82
CA LEU A 292 8.82 16.74 3.67
C LEU A 292 7.31 16.50 3.59
N TYR A 293 6.53 17.10 4.50
CA TYR A 293 5.07 16.99 4.46
C TYR A 293 4.51 17.57 3.17
N ARG A 294 4.94 18.78 2.78
CA ARG A 294 4.46 19.46 1.58
C ARG A 294 4.74 18.62 0.33
N ASN A 295 5.95 18.12 0.18
CA ASN A 295 6.32 17.30 -0.98
C ASN A 295 5.53 15.99 -1.02
N GLY A 296 5.35 15.32 0.14
CA GLY A 296 4.51 14.12 0.22
C GLY A 296 3.03 14.38 -0.04
N LEU A 297 2.51 15.59 0.24
CA LEU A 297 1.13 15.98 -0.10
C LEU A 297 0.96 16.21 -1.60
N GLU A 298 1.90 16.91 -2.24
CA GLU A 298 1.92 17.17 -3.68
C GLU A 298 1.94 15.86 -4.49
N GLN A 299 2.62 14.83 -3.97
CA GLN A 299 2.67 13.49 -4.57
C GLN A 299 1.51 12.55 -4.14
N GLY A 300 0.63 12.98 -3.24
CA GLY A 300 -0.45 12.16 -2.70
C GLY A 300 -0.02 11.05 -1.72
N ILE A 301 1.27 10.97 -1.38
CA ILE A 301 1.88 9.98 -0.46
C ILE A 301 1.29 10.11 0.96
N MET A 302 0.95 11.33 1.38
CA MET A 302 0.41 11.60 2.72
C MET A 302 -1.05 11.19 2.91
N LEU A 303 -1.70 10.63 1.88
CA LEU A 303 -3.05 10.09 1.96
C LEU A 303 -3.05 8.56 1.94
N ASP A 304 -3.78 7.95 2.87
CA ASP A 304 -4.01 6.52 2.93
C ASP A 304 -5.45 6.25 2.50
N HIS A 305 -5.65 5.57 1.37
CA HIS A 305 -6.96 5.43 0.72
C HIS A 305 -7.73 6.77 0.60
N GLY A 306 -7.02 7.85 0.24
CA GLY A 306 -7.58 9.20 0.13
C GLY A 306 -7.87 9.90 1.46
N ARG A 307 -7.46 9.31 2.59
CA ARG A 307 -7.66 9.84 3.94
C ARG A 307 -6.38 10.33 4.57
N MET A 308 -6.48 11.38 5.37
CA MET A 308 -5.40 11.86 6.23
C MET A 308 -5.79 11.67 7.70
N THR A 309 -4.81 11.33 8.54
CA THR A 309 -5.04 11.27 9.98
C THR A 309 -5.16 12.68 10.56
N LYS A 310 -5.96 12.83 11.62
CA LYS A 310 -6.06 14.08 12.38
C LYS A 310 -4.69 14.57 12.88
N SER A 311 -3.83 13.64 13.32
CA SER A 311 -2.48 13.95 13.82
C SER A 311 -1.59 14.55 12.73
N THR A 312 -1.55 13.92 11.56
CA THR A 312 -0.80 14.45 10.39
C THR A 312 -1.30 15.85 10.01
N TYR A 313 -2.61 16.04 9.92
CA TYR A 313 -3.22 17.33 9.59
C TYR A 313 -2.85 18.43 10.61
N GLN A 314 -2.88 18.11 11.91
CA GLN A 314 -2.48 19.03 12.98
C GLN A 314 -0.98 19.34 12.95
N ASN A 315 -0.12 18.35 12.72
CA ASN A 315 1.33 18.55 12.67
C ASN A 315 1.72 19.48 11.52
N ILE A 316 1.15 19.26 10.33
CA ILE A 316 1.36 20.12 9.15
C ILE A 316 0.99 21.57 9.48
N MET A 317 -0.19 21.77 10.10
CA MET A 317 -0.62 23.10 10.51
C MET A 317 0.33 23.74 11.51
N GLN A 318 0.76 23.03 12.55
CA GLN A 318 1.68 23.57 13.54
C GLN A 318 3.01 24.00 12.91
N LEU A 319 3.56 23.19 12.00
CA LEU A 319 4.79 23.50 11.28
C LEU A 319 4.63 24.73 10.38
N ALA A 320 3.53 24.80 9.61
CA ALA A 320 3.23 25.94 8.74
C ALA A 320 3.12 27.25 9.54
N LEU A 321 2.40 27.22 10.67
CA LEU A 321 2.23 28.36 11.56
C LEU A 321 3.56 28.77 12.21
N ALA A 322 4.40 27.81 12.62
CA ALA A 322 5.72 28.10 13.18
C ALA A 322 6.66 28.79 12.18
N LEU A 323 6.42 28.58 10.88
CA LEU A 323 7.18 29.19 9.78
C LEU A 323 6.53 30.47 9.25
N ASN A 324 5.41 30.89 9.83
CA ASN A 324 4.59 32.03 9.37
C ASN A 324 4.10 31.87 7.91
N GLU A 325 3.88 30.64 7.46
CA GLU A 325 3.36 30.32 6.11
C GLU A 325 1.84 30.51 6.05
N TRP A 326 1.36 31.72 6.35
CA TRP A 326 -0.06 31.98 6.62
C TRP A 326 -0.98 31.62 5.47
N ALA A 327 -0.63 32.02 4.25
CA ALA A 327 -1.44 31.77 3.06
C ALA A 327 -1.49 30.28 2.74
N TRP A 328 -0.34 29.61 2.76
CA TRP A 328 -0.25 28.17 2.53
C TRP A 328 -1.04 27.39 3.57
N ALA A 329 -0.90 27.73 4.86
CA ALA A 329 -1.63 27.08 5.95
C ALA A 329 -3.14 27.20 5.79
N ARG A 330 -3.63 28.38 5.38
CA ARG A 330 -5.06 28.60 5.13
C ARG A 330 -5.57 27.75 3.97
N GLN A 331 -4.82 27.72 2.87
CA GLN A 331 -5.16 26.91 1.70
C GLN A 331 -5.16 25.41 2.04
N PHE A 332 -4.12 24.93 2.74
CA PHE A 332 -4.04 23.54 3.19
C PHE A 332 -5.25 23.12 4.03
N LEU A 333 -5.71 23.98 4.95
CA LEU A 333 -6.88 23.69 5.77
C LEU A 333 -8.12 23.38 4.91
N ASP A 334 -8.36 24.22 3.91
CA ASP A 334 -9.53 24.14 3.05
C ASP A 334 -9.43 22.95 2.09
N ASP A 335 -8.29 22.79 1.41
CA ASP A 335 -8.05 21.77 0.39
C ASP A 335 -8.12 20.34 0.97
N TYR A 336 -7.53 20.12 2.15
CA TYR A 336 -7.45 18.79 2.76
C TYR A 336 -8.55 18.51 3.79
N ARG A 337 -9.50 19.42 4.01
CA ARG A 337 -10.61 19.19 4.96
C ARG A 337 -11.37 17.90 4.67
N GLN A 338 -11.62 17.59 3.40
CA GLN A 338 -12.43 16.43 3.02
C GLN A 338 -11.69 15.09 3.20
N THR A 339 -10.36 15.10 3.29
CA THR A 339 -9.56 13.88 3.50
C THR A 339 -9.61 13.41 4.95
N LEU A 340 -10.03 14.25 5.90
CA LEU A 340 -10.26 13.84 7.29
C LEU A 340 -11.48 12.92 7.42
N ALA A 341 -11.41 12.01 8.40
CA ALA A 341 -12.51 11.12 8.75
C ALA A 341 -13.78 11.94 9.11
N PRO A 342 -15.00 11.53 8.67
CA PRO A 342 -16.21 12.35 8.83
C PRO A 342 -16.50 12.76 10.29
N GLY A 343 -16.26 11.85 11.23
CA GLY A 343 -16.48 12.10 12.66
C GLY A 343 -15.49 13.09 13.29
N GLU A 344 -14.30 13.25 12.70
CA GLU A 344 -13.25 14.14 13.22
C GLU A 344 -13.14 15.46 12.45
N ARG A 345 -13.62 15.47 11.20
CA ARG A 345 -13.44 16.54 10.22
C ARG A 345 -13.83 17.92 10.73
N HIS A 346 -15.01 18.05 11.33
CA HIS A 346 -15.51 19.34 11.81
C HIS A 346 -14.61 19.89 12.92
N ASN A 347 -14.40 19.09 13.97
CA ASN A 347 -13.62 19.50 15.14
C ASN A 347 -12.17 19.79 14.78
N ALA A 348 -11.53 18.93 13.97
CA ALA A 348 -10.14 19.11 13.57
C ALA A 348 -9.96 20.37 12.70
N TYR A 349 -10.86 20.64 11.75
CA TYR A 349 -10.80 21.84 10.92
C TYR A 349 -10.95 23.11 11.76
N HIS A 350 -12.00 23.21 12.58
CA HIS A 350 -12.26 24.42 13.37
C HIS A 350 -11.19 24.67 14.43
N PHE A 351 -10.67 23.63 15.08
CA PHE A 351 -9.56 23.75 16.01
C PHE A 351 -8.31 24.36 15.35
N ASN A 352 -7.91 23.86 14.18
CA ASN A 352 -6.74 24.40 13.49
C ASN A 352 -6.98 25.79 12.89
N LEU A 353 -8.22 26.11 12.51
CA LEU A 353 -8.60 27.46 12.05
C LEU A 353 -8.51 28.49 13.18
N ALA A 354 -9.02 28.17 14.37
CA ALA A 354 -8.87 29.02 15.55
C ALA A 354 -7.38 29.23 15.89
N MET A 355 -6.57 28.17 15.82
CA MET A 355 -5.12 28.26 16.02
C MET A 355 -4.45 29.18 14.98
N TRP A 356 -4.89 29.15 13.72
CA TRP A 356 -4.39 30.02 12.67
C TRP A 356 -4.67 31.49 12.99
N TYR A 357 -5.92 31.85 13.31
CA TYR A 357 -6.30 33.22 13.69
C TYR A 357 -5.55 33.69 14.94
N PHE A 358 -5.51 32.84 15.98
CA PHE A 358 -4.84 33.15 17.23
C PHE A 358 -3.34 33.44 17.03
N ARG A 359 -2.64 32.60 16.25
CA ARG A 359 -1.21 32.78 15.95
C ARG A 359 -0.95 34.00 15.07
N LYS A 360 -1.89 34.36 14.19
CA LYS A 360 -1.85 35.58 13.37
C LYS A 360 -2.23 36.84 14.15
N LYS A 361 -2.65 36.70 15.42
CA LYS A 361 -3.14 37.77 16.32
C LYS A 361 -4.47 38.40 15.91
N GLU A 362 -5.29 37.65 15.17
CA GLU A 362 -6.64 38.04 14.76
C GLU A 362 -7.66 37.48 15.78
N TYR A 363 -7.61 37.99 17.01
CA TYR A 363 -8.28 37.37 18.17
C TYR A 363 -9.82 37.37 18.10
N GLU A 364 -10.44 38.34 17.43
CA GLU A 364 -11.91 38.38 17.28
C GLU A 364 -12.46 37.31 16.34
N ALA A 365 -11.61 36.77 15.46
CA ALA A 365 -11.96 35.71 14.52
C ALA A 365 -11.52 34.30 14.97
N ALA A 366 -10.70 34.23 16.04
CA ALA A 366 -10.19 32.99 16.64
C ALA A 366 -11.23 32.36 17.58
#